data_AF-A0A9W3CMA5-F1
#
_entry.id   AF-A0A9W3CMA5-F1
#
_cell.length_a   1.000
_cell.length_b   1.000
_cell.length_c   1.000
_cell.angle_alpha   90.00
_cell.angle_beta   90.00
_cell.angle_gamma   90.00
#
_symmetry.space_group_name_H-M   'P 1'
#
loop_
_entity.id
_entity.type
_entity.pdbx_description
1 polymer ?
#
loop_
_entity_poly.entity_id
_entity_poly.type
_entity_poly.pdbx_seq_one_letter_code
_entity_poly.pdbx_strand_id
1 'polypeptide(L)'
;MSSGKTEPKTVGSMHHVIIKNNMLILQVSCIDSSGSLVVYTPVDLPALNMAMSGQDTSYIPILPSGFAVLPDGNRNNQLAEIKAEGGGSGGSLITVGFQIMVSSLQSGKLNMSQMKQLITSSVPLSTTLKPP
;
A
#
# COMPACT_ATOMS: atom_id res chain seq x y z
N MET A 1 21.32 22.34 27.24
CA MET A 1 21.29 21.23 26.28
C MET A 1 20.14 21.45 25.31
N SER A 2 20.43 21.71 24.03
CA SER A 2 19.41 21.88 22.99
C SER A 2 19.00 20.50 22.48
N SER A 3 17.76 20.10 22.76
CA SER A 3 17.19 18.87 22.21
C SER A 3 16.95 19.08 20.71
N GLY A 4 17.85 18.56 19.88
CA GLY A 4 17.71 18.59 18.43
C GLY A 4 16.47 17.80 18.02
N LYS A 5 15.42 18.51 17.62
CA LYS A 5 14.22 17.92 17.03
C LYS A 5 14.61 17.39 15.65
N THR A 6 14.83 16.08 15.53
CA THR A 6 15.01 15.42 14.24
C THR A 6 13.70 15.51 13.46
N GLU A 7 13.62 16.45 12.54
CA GLU A 7 12.58 16.46 11.50
C GLU A 7 12.79 15.24 10.60
N PRO A 8 11.79 14.35 10.41
CA PRO A 8 11.90 13.28 9.43
C PRO A 8 12.01 13.89 8.03
N LYS A 9 13.13 13.62 7.37
CA LYS A 9 13.48 14.14 6.05
C LYS A 9 12.77 13.36 4.93
N THR A 10 12.17 14.14 4.03
CA THR A 10 11.78 13.87 2.64
C THR A 10 10.71 12.78 2.39
N VAL A 11 9.47 13.23 2.23
CA VAL A 11 8.37 12.48 1.59
C VAL A 11 8.51 12.60 0.07
N GLY A 12 9.06 11.57 -0.57
CA GLY A 12 8.97 11.44 -2.03
C GLY A 12 7.62 10.86 -2.41
N SER A 13 6.72 11.68 -2.96
CA SER A 13 5.48 11.19 -3.59
C SER A 13 5.69 11.16 -5.10
N MET A 14 5.61 9.98 -5.71
CA MET A 14 5.63 9.84 -7.17
C MET A 14 4.20 9.52 -7.64
N HIS A 15 3.57 10.52 -8.25
CA HIS A 15 2.27 10.35 -8.89
C HIS A 15 2.46 9.96 -10.35
N HIS A 16 2.16 8.70 -10.68
CA HIS A 16 2.14 8.21 -12.05
C HIS A 16 0.69 7.95 -12.46
N VAL A 17 0.27 8.46 -13.62
CA VAL A 17 -1.08 8.28 -14.15
C VAL A 17 -0.96 7.55 -15.49
N ILE A 18 -1.57 6.36 -15.57
CA ILE A 18 -1.63 5.57 -16.81
C ILE A 18 -3.05 5.67 -17.35
N ILE A 19 -3.19 5.98 -18.64
CA ILE A 19 -4.47 6.02 -19.34
C ILE A 19 -4.55 4.84 -20.30
N LYS A 20 -5.56 3.97 -20.14
CA LYS A 20 -5.79 2.82 -21.02
C LYS A 20 -7.28 2.52 -21.12
N ASN A 21 -7.83 2.39 -22.33
CA ASN A 21 -9.23 2.02 -22.57
C ASN A 21 -10.27 2.86 -21.79
N ASN A 22 -10.14 4.20 -21.79
CA ASN A 22 -10.98 5.12 -21.01
C ASN A 22 -10.93 4.93 -19.48
N MET A 23 -9.93 4.20 -18.99
CA MET A 23 -9.62 4.08 -17.56
C MET A 23 -8.33 4.79 -17.24
N LEU A 24 -8.29 5.38 -16.06
CA LEU A 24 -7.12 5.99 -15.43
C LEU A 24 -6.68 5.08 -14.29
N ILE A 25 -5.39 4.78 -14.22
CA ILE A 25 -4.80 4.15 -13.04
C ILE A 25 -4.12 5.25 -12.24
N LEU A 26 -4.71 5.59 -11.08
CA LEU A 26 -4.12 6.51 -10.12
C LEU A 26 -3.12 5.74 -9.28
N GLN A 27 -1.84 6.14 -9.30
CA GLN A 27 -0.81 5.58 -8.44
C GLN A 27 -0.34 6.62 -7.42
N VAL A 28 -0.26 6.22 -6.16
CA VAL A 28 0.34 6.98 -5.08
C VAL A 28 1.39 6.09 -4.43
N SER A 29 2.61 6.61 -4.28
CA SER A 29 3.64 5.98 -3.47
C SER A 29 4.07 6.90 -2.36
N CYS A 30 4.34 6.33 -1.19
CA CYS A 30 4.88 7.04 -0.05
C CYS A 30 6.05 6.23 0.52
N ILE A 31 7.09 6.93 0.97
CA ILE A 31 8.22 6.33 1.66
C ILE A 31 8.54 7.23 2.85
N ASP A 32 8.68 6.63 4.03
CA ASP A 32 9.14 7.31 5.25
C ASP A 32 10.05 6.39 6.08
N SER A 33 10.38 6.80 7.31
CA SER A 33 11.23 6.00 8.22
C SER A 33 10.59 4.70 8.71
N SER A 34 9.28 4.53 8.53
CA SER A 34 8.48 3.38 8.96
C SER A 34 8.34 2.34 7.85
N GLY A 35 8.50 2.73 6.59
CA GLY A 35 8.44 1.82 5.45
C GLY A 35 8.09 2.53 4.14
N SER A 36 7.66 1.73 3.16
CA SER A 36 7.18 2.22 1.88
C SER A 36 5.84 1.62 1.53
N LEU A 37 5.04 2.34 0.75
CA LEU A 37 3.81 1.82 0.17
C LEU A 37 3.68 2.26 -1.29
N VAL A 38 3.00 1.44 -2.07
CA VAL A 38 2.49 1.79 -3.39
C VAL A 38 1.03 1.37 -3.44
N VAL A 39 0.13 2.31 -3.68
CA VAL A 39 -1.30 2.08 -3.88
C VAL A 39 -1.67 2.56 -5.27
N TYR A 40 -2.35 1.71 -6.01
CA TYR A 40 -2.91 1.98 -7.32
C TYR A 40 -4.42 1.78 -7.31
N THR A 41 -5.13 2.50 -8.15
CA THR A 41 -6.59 2.48 -8.21
C THR A 41 -7.06 2.75 -9.63
N PRO A 42 -7.73 1.80 -10.28
CA PRO A 42 -8.40 2.06 -11.55
C PRO A 42 -9.63 2.95 -11.32
N VAL A 43 -9.81 3.95 -12.19
CA VAL A 43 -10.91 4.90 -12.19
C VAL A 43 -11.37 5.13 -13.63
N ASP A 44 -12.66 5.00 -13.90
CA ASP A 44 -13.21 5.29 -15.22
C ASP A 44 -13.16 6.80 -15.50
N LEU A 45 -12.74 7.20 -16.70
CA LEU A 45 -12.67 8.61 -17.09
C LEU A 45 -14.03 9.34 -16.98
N PRO A 46 -15.18 8.74 -17.36
CA PRO A 46 -16.49 9.34 -17.11
C PRO A 46 -16.79 9.53 -15.61
N ALA A 47 -16.40 8.56 -14.78
CA ALA A 47 -16.55 8.65 -13.33
C ALA A 47 -15.75 9.79 -12.74
N LEU A 48 -14.52 9.97 -13.20
CA LEU A 48 -13.69 11.09 -12.81
C LEU A 48 -14.29 12.42 -13.27
N ASN A 49 -14.84 12.50 -14.48
CA ASN A 49 -15.47 13.73 -14.97
C ASN A 49 -16.73 14.12 -14.15
N MET A 50 -17.54 13.13 -13.77
CA MET A 50 -18.66 13.35 -12.84
C MET A 50 -18.17 13.87 -11.49
N ALA A 51 -17.08 13.29 -10.95
CA ALA A 51 -16.46 13.76 -9.70
C ALA A 51 -15.98 15.22 -9.81
N MET A 52 -15.27 15.57 -10.90
CA MET A 52 -14.79 16.93 -11.14
C MET A 52 -15.92 17.95 -11.34
N SER A 53 -17.05 17.50 -11.87
CA SER A 53 -18.25 18.31 -12.06
C SER A 53 -19.09 18.45 -10.78
N GLY A 54 -18.66 17.85 -9.67
CA GLY A 54 -19.37 17.87 -8.39
C GLY A 54 -20.66 17.03 -8.40
N GLN A 55 -20.81 16.09 -9.33
CA GLN A 55 -21.94 15.17 -9.37
C GLN A 55 -21.79 14.06 -8.32
N ASP A 56 -22.87 13.33 -8.07
CA ASP A 56 -22.83 12.17 -7.16
C ASP A 56 -21.94 11.05 -7.72
N THR A 57 -21.05 10.54 -6.88
CA THR A 57 -20.11 9.47 -7.21
C THR A 57 -20.24 8.27 -6.27
N SER A 58 -21.26 8.26 -5.40
CA SER A 58 -21.48 7.23 -4.38
C SER A 58 -21.69 5.82 -4.97
N TYR A 59 -22.19 5.74 -6.20
CA TYR A 59 -22.41 4.49 -6.94
C TYR A 59 -21.19 4.01 -7.73
N ILE A 60 -20.09 4.77 -7.76
CA ILE A 60 -18.91 4.42 -8.56
C ILE A 60 -17.97 3.57 -7.71
N PRO A 61 -17.70 2.32 -8.12
CA PRO A 61 -16.84 1.45 -7.35
C PRO A 61 -15.37 1.73 -7.61
N ILE A 62 -14.76 2.41 -6.65
CA ILE A 62 -13.29 2.50 -6.56
C ILE A 62 -12.76 1.29 -5.81
N LEU A 63 -11.81 0.57 -6.41
CA LEU A 63 -11.16 -0.62 -5.86
C LEU A 63 -9.64 -0.44 -5.76
N PRO A 64 -9.14 0.17 -4.67
CA PRO A 64 -7.71 0.32 -4.43
C PRO A 64 -7.02 -1.03 -4.22
N SER A 65 -5.79 -1.10 -4.69
CA SER A 65 -4.89 -2.23 -4.48
C SER A 65 -3.46 -1.74 -4.40
N GLY A 66 -2.58 -2.51 -3.77
CA GLY A 66 -1.24 -2.03 -3.49
C GLY A 66 -0.44 -2.97 -2.61
N PHE A 67 0.74 -2.50 -2.23
CA PHE A 67 1.58 -3.19 -1.27
C PHE A 67 2.28 -2.20 -0.35
N ALA A 68 2.65 -2.66 0.84
CA ALA A 68 3.53 -1.99 1.76
C ALA A 68 4.74 -2.86 2.05
N VAL A 69 5.92 -2.24 2.19
CA VAL A 69 7.15 -2.89 2.63
C VAL A 69 7.57 -2.24 3.93
N LEU A 70 7.58 -3.03 5.00
CA LEU A 70 7.94 -2.58 6.35
C LEU A 70 9.18 -3.34 6.81
N PRO A 71 10.07 -2.75 7.60
CA PRO A 71 11.14 -3.52 8.25
C PRO A 71 10.53 -4.57 9.17
N ASP A 72 11.11 -5.77 9.24
CA ASP A 72 10.64 -6.94 10.00
C ASP A 72 10.71 -6.76 11.54
N GLY A 73 10.88 -5.52 12.02
CA GLY A 73 10.90 -5.20 13.45
C GLY A 73 12.06 -5.80 14.26
N ASN A 74 12.91 -6.64 13.64
CA ASN A 74 14.04 -7.31 14.27
C ASN A 74 15.19 -6.33 14.55
N ARG A 75 14.92 -5.33 15.39
CA ARG A 75 15.91 -4.48 16.05
C ARG A 75 16.48 -5.23 17.25
N ASN A 76 17.05 -6.41 17.02
CA ASN A 76 17.94 -6.98 18.01
C ASN A 76 19.21 -6.13 18.02
N ASN A 77 19.24 -5.18 18.96
CA ASN A 77 20.40 -4.70 19.74
C ASN A 77 20.37 -3.18 19.95
N GLN A 78 19.39 -2.70 20.73
CA GLN A 78 19.61 -1.53 21.61
C GLN A 78 20.26 -1.92 22.95
N LEU A 79 20.77 -3.15 23.08
CA LEU A 79 21.56 -3.59 24.22
C LEU A 79 22.56 -4.66 23.81
N ALA A 80 23.64 -4.29 23.13
CA ALA A 80 24.86 -5.09 23.09
C ALA A 80 26.02 -4.21 22.60
N GLU A 81 26.54 -3.38 23.50
CA GLU A 81 27.98 -3.23 23.57
C GLU A 81 28.58 -4.61 23.87
N ILE A 82 28.76 -5.45 22.85
CA ILE A 82 29.74 -6.53 22.78
C ILE A 82 29.82 -6.88 21.29
N LYS A 83 31.00 -6.63 20.72
CA LYS A 83 31.43 -7.16 19.44
C LYS A 83 31.18 -8.67 19.41
N ALA A 84 30.31 -9.13 18.52
CA ALA A 84 30.33 -10.49 18.01
C ALA A 84 30.16 -10.42 16.49
N GLU A 85 31.19 -10.88 15.81
CA GLU A 85 31.25 -11.04 14.36
C GLU A 85 30.16 -12.04 13.92
N GLY A 86 29.20 -11.60 13.10
CA GLY A 86 28.17 -12.50 12.56
C GLY A 86 26.88 -11.76 12.22
N GLY A 87 26.71 -11.44 10.93
CA GLY A 87 25.64 -10.62 10.35
C GLY A 87 24.25 -10.83 10.94
N GLY A 88 23.73 -9.77 11.58
CA GLY A 88 22.29 -9.64 11.80
C GLY A 88 21.60 -9.55 10.44
N SER A 89 20.90 -10.61 10.05
CA SER A 89 20.04 -10.62 8.86
C SER A 89 18.90 -9.64 9.11
N GLY A 90 19.03 -8.41 8.58
CA GLY A 90 17.91 -7.51 8.42
C GLY A 90 16.89 -8.14 7.46
N GLY A 91 15.61 -8.00 7.74
CA GLY A 91 14.53 -8.46 6.89
C GLY A 91 13.45 -7.40 6.74
N SER A 92 12.57 -7.58 5.77
CA SER A 92 11.38 -6.75 5.58
C SER A 92 10.14 -7.63 5.41
N LEU A 93 8.98 -7.15 5.81
CA LEU A 93 7.68 -7.75 5.50
C LEU A 93 7.07 -7.00 4.32
N ILE A 94 6.66 -7.73 3.29
CA ILE A 94 5.78 -7.19 2.24
C ILE A 94 4.35 -7.58 2.53
N THR A 95 3.45 -6.60 2.58
CA THR A 95 2.02 -6.78 2.72
C THR A 95 1.34 -6.33 1.44
N VAL A 96 0.69 -7.23 0.73
CA VAL A 96 -0.09 -6.93 -0.48
C VAL A 96 -1.56 -6.89 -0.10
N GLY A 97 -2.28 -5.86 -0.57
CA GLY A 97 -3.71 -5.72 -0.35
C GLY A 97 -4.45 -5.35 -1.63
N PHE A 98 -5.64 -5.89 -1.83
CA PHE A 98 -6.51 -5.50 -2.94
C PHE A 98 -7.98 -5.53 -2.51
N GLN A 99 -8.73 -4.53 -2.94
CA GLN A 99 -10.18 -4.52 -2.78
C GLN A 99 -10.84 -5.19 -3.97
N ILE A 100 -11.77 -6.11 -3.67
CA ILE A 100 -12.66 -6.71 -4.67
C ILE A 100 -14.09 -6.31 -4.38
N MET A 101 -14.90 -6.23 -5.43
CA MET A 101 -16.34 -6.15 -5.29
C MET A 101 -16.93 -7.56 -5.28
N VAL A 102 -17.74 -7.84 -4.26
CA VAL A 102 -18.51 -9.08 -4.15
C VAL A 102 -19.98 -8.72 -4.30
N SER A 103 -20.66 -9.34 -5.26
CA SER A 103 -22.11 -9.27 -5.41
C SER A 103 -22.74 -10.56 -4.90
N SER A 104 -23.71 -10.45 -3.99
CA SER A 104 -24.50 -11.60 -3.55
C SER A 104 -25.81 -11.64 -4.34
N LEU A 105 -25.96 -12.64 -5.19
CA LEU A 105 -27.26 -12.97 -5.80
C LEU A 105 -28.01 -13.91 -4.84
N GLN A 106 -28.86 -13.38 -3.97
CA GLN A 106 -29.82 -14.21 -3.25
C GLN A 106 -30.91 -14.63 -4.24
N SER A 107 -30.81 -15.86 -4.74
CA SER A 107 -31.79 -16.49 -5.62
C SER A 107 -33.16 -16.49 -4.94
N GLY A 108 -34.01 -15.51 -5.26
CA GLY A 108 -35.35 -15.36 -4.69
C GLY A 108 -35.83 -13.93 -4.47
N LYS A 109 -34.93 -12.92 -4.38
CA LYS A 109 -35.34 -11.51 -4.28
C LYS A 109 -34.27 -10.63 -4.93
N LEU A 110 -34.63 -9.94 -6.01
CA LEU A 110 -33.73 -9.11 -6.82
C LEU A 110 -33.29 -7.85 -6.06
N ASN A 111 -32.45 -8.01 -5.04
CA ASN A 111 -31.72 -6.91 -4.41
C ASN A 111 -30.23 -7.19 -4.59
N MET A 112 -29.63 -6.54 -5.59
CA MET A 112 -28.20 -6.67 -5.85
C MET A 112 -27.45 -5.78 -4.85
N SER A 113 -27.09 -6.33 -3.69
CA SER A 113 -26.18 -5.68 -2.75
C SER A 113 -24.74 -5.92 -3.21
N GLN A 114 -24.04 -4.85 -3.55
CA GLN A 114 -22.60 -4.87 -3.82
C GLN A 114 -21.84 -4.50 -2.55
N MET A 115 -20.92 -5.36 -2.12
CA MET A 115 -20.07 -5.12 -0.95
C MET A 115 -18.60 -5.09 -1.38
N LYS A 116 -17.81 -4.19 -0.79
CA LYS A 116 -16.35 -4.17 -0.98
C LYS A 116 -15.69 -5.04 0.07
N GLN A 117 -14.82 -5.95 -0.36
CA GLN A 117 -14.04 -6.80 0.53
C GLN A 117 -12.55 -6.50 0.35
N LEU A 118 -11.86 -6.24 1.46
CA LEU A 118 -10.40 -6.09 1.48
C LEU A 118 -9.76 -7.46 1.69
N ILE A 119 -8.88 -7.85 0.78
CA ILE A 119 -8.03 -9.04 0.91
C ILE A 119 -6.61 -8.55 1.16
N THR A 120 -5.90 -9.18 2.09
CA THR A 120 -4.52 -8.82 2.44
C THR A 120 -3.70 -10.07 2.72
N SER A 121 -2.44 -10.07 2.29
CA SER A 121 -1.47 -11.14 2.52
C SER A 121 -0.10 -10.56 2.82
N SER A 122 0.61 -11.11 3.81
CA SER A 122 1.94 -10.66 4.22
C SER A 122 2.97 -11.78 4.10
N VAL A 123 4.15 -11.47 3.57
CA VAL A 123 5.26 -12.42 3.36
C VAL A 123 6.59 -11.79 3.82
N PRO A 124 7.47 -12.51 4.55
CA PRO A 124 8.79 -12.03 4.90
C PRO A 124 9.76 -12.07 3.72
N LEU A 125 10.67 -11.10 3.68
CA LEU A 125 11.75 -10.94 2.71
C LEU A 125 13.09 -10.93 3.47
N SER A 126 13.88 -12.00 3.32
CA SER A 126 15.21 -12.11 3.92
C SER A 126 16.27 -11.48 3.02
N THR A 127 17.07 -10.53 3.52
CA THR A 127 18.25 -10.03 2.80
C THR A 127 19.48 -10.84 3.20
N THR A 128 19.52 -12.13 2.88
CA THR A 128 20.71 -12.95 3.10
C THR A 128 21.58 -12.89 1.85
N LEU A 129 22.47 -11.90 1.76
CA LEU A 129 23.57 -11.94 0.80
C LEU A 129 24.49 -13.07 1.26
N LYS A 130 24.45 -14.21 0.56
CA LYS A 130 25.44 -15.28 0.74
C LYS A 130 26.78 -14.71 0.23
N PRO A 131 27.85 -14.64 1.05
CA PRO A 131 29.14 -14.20 0.56
C PRO A 131 29.65 -15.19 -0.52
N PRO A 132 30.42 -14.69 -1.51
CA PRO A 132 30.98 -15.49 -2.60
C PRO A 132 31.95 -16.58 -2.11
#